data_AF-A0A0D2D970-F1
#
_entry.id   AF-A0A0D2D970-F1
#
_cell.length_a   1.000
_cell.length_b   1.000
_cell.length_c   1.000
_cell.angle_alpha   90.00
_cell.angle_beta   90.00
_cell.angle_gamma   90.00
#
_symmetry.space_group_name_H-M   'P 1'
#
loop_
_entity.id
_entity.type
_entity.pdbx_description
1 polymer ?
#
loop_
_entity_poly.entity_id
_entity_poly.type
_entity_poly.pdbx_seq_one_letter_code
_entity_poly.pdbx_strand_id
1 'polypeptide(L)'
;MQTASCKRKFPLDPPPPQEHPHKRLSLGSPRSWEEEFFANSPGIPDWIWASDVDREPLRFHETLLELVRPFNHPVPDAPAQVWLARGETGFYAVKLFKPYADDDAKAQAARLSDPKPSLQKVRHDFSPFALETRAYERIRKFCPASQQSFFRRYHGTIEIPASPLGRSSVRTSRRQGIVFDVLTIGLEGRRLHSAGVVDDSAPHAEALRTELAKLDVSPFEKKWYSSVLNDRLRMAMSAHALGVLHGDIKPDCFGLPNSPHDIALHDFSRAYTFTRERPYAMNGILRLRTFKHAVEVERRNIRSCVLEMAKSAHLFNHFRRLLGLTEEDTRTVLSSAIPRSLLATELPLIVLSVGMTDDGPFFPSLSSVLPFLEPASSGRPAAWTTTVANHLEHFVSASCSEVKDSGVASMGSKMVSLVAFTGTVIEQLSLLCPRQLTTHPAATSTLALLPSAWLENLDTRIFSWALFCCSSLSGDARQVRVMDREQLYAEMKRCH
;
A
#
# COMPACT_ATOMS: atom_id res chain seq x y z
N MET A 1 7.08 -67.61 -32.37
CA MET A 1 8.44 -68.11 -32.62
C MET A 1 9.45 -67.10 -32.08
N GLN A 2 10.24 -67.56 -31.11
CA GLN A 2 11.60 -67.17 -30.71
C GLN A 2 12.09 -65.71 -30.84
N THR A 3 12.44 -65.21 -29.66
CA THR A 3 13.48 -64.25 -29.27
C THR A 3 14.69 -64.09 -30.21
N ALA A 4 15.08 -62.84 -30.44
CA ALA A 4 16.48 -62.47 -30.72
C ALA A 4 16.84 -61.16 -29.98
N SER A 5 17.81 -61.26 -29.08
CA SER A 5 18.45 -60.16 -28.36
C SER A 5 19.36 -59.37 -29.32
N CYS A 6 19.21 -58.05 -29.36
CA CYS A 6 20.22 -57.17 -29.95
C CYS A 6 20.58 -56.04 -28.98
N LYS A 7 21.78 -56.16 -28.39
CA LYS A 7 22.44 -55.13 -27.59
C LYS A 7 22.76 -53.93 -28.50
N ARG A 8 22.29 -52.72 -28.16
CA ARG A 8 22.86 -51.47 -28.67
C ARG A 8 23.55 -50.72 -27.55
N LYS A 9 24.86 -50.52 -27.76
CA LYS A 9 25.75 -49.65 -26.99
C LYS A 9 25.25 -48.19 -27.11
N PHE A 10 25.03 -47.52 -26.00
CA PHE A 10 24.97 -46.05 -25.96
C PHE A 10 26.40 -45.51 -25.88
N PRO A 11 26.81 -44.56 -26.73
CA PRO A 11 27.99 -43.75 -26.45
C PRO A 11 27.65 -42.75 -25.35
N LEU A 12 28.47 -42.79 -24.30
CA LEU A 12 28.69 -41.69 -23.37
C LEU A 12 29.32 -40.52 -24.16
N ASP A 13 28.71 -39.34 -24.06
CA ASP A 13 29.34 -38.14 -23.47
C ASP A 13 28.33 -36.99 -23.51
N PRO A 14 28.01 -36.34 -22.38
CA PRO A 14 27.30 -35.06 -22.39
C PRO A 14 28.22 -33.97 -22.96
N PRO A 15 27.68 -32.97 -23.68
CA PRO A 15 28.50 -31.85 -24.16
C PRO A 15 29.10 -31.11 -22.96
N PRO A 16 30.35 -30.59 -23.09
CA PRO A 16 30.99 -29.87 -22.00
C PRO A 16 30.17 -28.62 -21.65
N PRO A 17 30.14 -28.24 -20.36
CA PRO A 17 29.42 -27.05 -19.92
C PRO A 17 29.99 -25.83 -20.65
N GLN A 18 29.12 -25.07 -21.31
CA GLN A 18 29.48 -23.73 -21.78
C GLN A 18 29.85 -22.88 -20.57
N GLU A 19 31.15 -22.70 -20.35
CA GLU A 19 31.68 -21.70 -19.44
C GLU A 19 31.26 -20.32 -19.94
N HIS A 20 30.25 -19.74 -19.29
CA HIS A 20 30.10 -18.30 -19.34
C HIS A 20 31.35 -17.69 -18.72
N PRO A 21 32.05 -16.77 -19.41
CA PRO A 21 33.32 -16.26 -18.93
C PRO A 21 33.08 -15.51 -17.62
N HIS A 22 33.56 -16.09 -16.52
CA HIS A 22 33.86 -15.36 -15.31
C HIS A 22 34.90 -14.30 -15.67
N LYS A 23 34.44 -13.10 -16.06
CA LYS A 23 35.28 -11.91 -16.02
C LYS A 23 35.70 -11.72 -14.57
N ARG A 24 36.90 -12.24 -14.23
CA ARG A 24 37.70 -11.71 -13.12
C ARG A 24 37.95 -10.25 -13.44
N LEU A 25 37.10 -9.39 -12.86
CA LEU A 25 37.40 -7.97 -12.77
C LEU A 25 38.69 -7.84 -11.95
N SER A 26 39.64 -7.14 -12.55
CA SER A 26 40.94 -6.80 -12.00
C SER A 26 40.83 -6.15 -10.63
N LEU A 27 41.86 -6.41 -9.82
CA LEU A 27 42.08 -6.00 -8.44
C LEU A 27 42.14 -4.46 -8.30
N GLY A 28 40.99 -3.80 -8.29
CA GLY A 28 40.80 -2.55 -7.55
C GLY A 28 40.53 -2.87 -6.09
N SER A 29 40.75 -1.91 -5.19
CA SER A 29 40.33 -2.01 -3.77
C SER A 29 38.95 -2.69 -3.64
N PRO A 30 38.75 -3.59 -2.65
CA PRO A 30 37.47 -4.26 -2.50
C PRO A 30 36.37 -3.22 -2.37
N ARG A 31 35.49 -3.14 -3.37
CA ARG A 31 34.35 -2.23 -3.36
C ARG A 31 33.58 -2.44 -2.07
N SER A 32 33.16 -1.36 -1.43
CA SER A 32 32.33 -1.45 -0.23
C SER A 32 31.03 -2.19 -0.56
N TRP A 33 30.40 -2.82 0.44
CA TRP A 33 29.09 -3.45 0.23
C TRP A 33 28.06 -2.45 -0.30
N GLU A 34 28.13 -1.20 0.15
CA GLU A 34 27.29 -0.10 -0.33
C GLU A 34 27.45 0.14 -1.84
N GLU A 35 28.70 0.25 -2.32
CA GLU A 35 29.01 0.41 -3.74
C GLU A 35 28.55 -0.79 -4.57
N GLU A 36 28.71 -2.00 -4.04
CA GLU A 36 28.24 -3.23 -4.69
C GLU A 36 26.71 -3.27 -4.77
N PHE A 37 26.04 -2.98 -3.65
CA PHE A 37 24.60 -3.07 -3.54
C PHE A 37 23.89 -2.04 -4.41
N PHE A 38 24.33 -0.78 -4.37
CA PHE A 38 23.75 0.30 -5.16
C PHE A 38 24.37 0.48 -6.54
N ALA A 39 25.17 -0.49 -7.01
CA ALA A 39 25.75 -0.46 -8.35
C ALA A 39 24.66 -0.19 -9.41
N ASN A 40 24.79 0.94 -10.12
CA ASN A 40 23.85 1.42 -11.14
C ASN A 40 22.46 1.82 -10.61
N SER A 41 22.40 2.31 -9.38
CA SER A 41 21.22 2.90 -8.75
C SER A 41 21.63 4.24 -8.11
N PRO A 42 20.74 5.24 -7.98
CA PRO A 42 21.05 6.53 -7.36
C PRO A 42 21.40 6.48 -5.85
N GLY A 43 21.77 5.32 -5.30
CA GLY A 43 21.98 5.14 -3.86
C GLY A 43 20.74 5.50 -3.06
N ILE A 44 20.92 5.72 -1.77
CA ILE A 44 19.87 6.26 -0.90
C ILE A 44 20.52 7.31 0.00
N PRO A 45 19.89 8.48 0.26
CA PRO A 45 20.56 9.59 0.93
C PRO A 45 21.25 9.22 2.25
N ASP A 46 22.48 9.71 2.43
CA ASP A 46 23.36 9.39 3.57
C ASP A 46 22.71 9.62 4.95
N TRP A 47 21.85 10.63 5.05
CA TRP A 47 21.18 11.01 6.31
C TRP A 47 20.17 9.98 6.81
N ILE A 48 19.58 9.20 5.90
CA ILE A 48 18.62 8.14 6.25
C ILE A 48 19.34 7.07 7.08
N TRP A 49 20.62 6.82 6.86
CA TRP A 49 21.39 5.73 7.50
C TRP A 49 22.21 6.16 8.70
N ALA A 50 22.75 7.39 8.71
CA ALA A 50 23.57 7.91 9.81
C ALA A 50 22.83 7.95 11.16
N SER A 51 21.50 7.93 11.14
CA SER A 51 20.62 7.99 12.30
C SER A 51 20.09 6.62 12.76
N ASP A 52 20.45 5.54 12.06
CA ASP A 52 19.88 4.20 12.28
C ASP A 52 20.80 3.25 13.05
N VAL A 53 22.03 3.69 13.39
CA VAL A 53 23.06 2.81 13.96
C VAL A 53 22.85 2.50 15.46
N ASP A 54 22.19 3.34 16.26
CA ASP A 54 22.26 3.18 17.74
C ASP A 54 20.99 3.55 18.53
N ARG A 55 19.77 3.40 17.98
CA ARG A 55 18.54 3.69 18.74
C ARG A 55 17.68 2.45 18.95
N GLU A 56 17.36 2.18 20.22
CA GLU A 56 16.40 1.14 20.58
C GLU A 56 15.07 1.35 19.83
N PRO A 57 14.40 0.27 19.40
CA PRO A 57 13.08 0.36 18.80
C PRO A 57 12.10 1.07 19.73
N LEU A 58 11.14 1.78 19.14
CA LEU A 58 10.02 2.36 19.88
C LEU A 58 9.37 1.26 20.72
N ARG A 59 9.28 1.49 22.02
CA ARG A 59 8.54 0.61 22.93
C ARG A 59 7.10 1.07 22.96
N PHE A 60 6.17 0.13 22.84
CA PHE A 60 4.77 0.45 23.02
C PHE A 60 4.53 0.82 24.49
N HIS A 61 3.87 1.95 24.73
CA HIS A 61 3.85 2.60 26.05
C HIS A 61 2.67 2.19 26.93
N GLU A 62 1.62 1.57 26.39
CA GLU A 62 0.49 1.16 27.21
C GLU A 62 0.87 -0.02 28.10
N THR A 63 0.61 0.14 29.40
CA THR A 63 1.00 -0.85 30.42
C THR A 63 0.04 -2.04 30.49
N LEU A 64 -1.21 -1.84 30.05
CA LEU A 64 -2.27 -2.85 30.07
C LEU A 64 -2.70 -3.18 28.65
N LEU A 65 -2.04 -4.18 28.04
CA LEU A 65 -2.43 -4.73 26.74
C LEU A 65 -2.95 -6.16 26.91
N GLU A 66 -4.26 -6.33 26.79
CA GLU A 66 -4.93 -7.62 26.92
C GLU A 66 -5.07 -8.29 25.56
N LEU A 67 -4.50 -9.49 25.39
CA LEU A 67 -4.72 -10.30 24.19
C LEU A 67 -6.11 -10.92 24.23
N VAL A 68 -7.02 -10.43 23.38
CA VAL A 68 -8.44 -10.83 23.38
C VAL A 68 -8.64 -12.14 22.62
N ARG A 69 -8.20 -12.18 21.36
CA ARG A 69 -8.35 -13.36 20.48
C ARG A 69 -7.36 -13.32 19.31
N PRO A 70 -6.97 -14.47 18.74
CA PRO A 70 -6.16 -14.48 17.52
C PRO A 70 -7.03 -14.10 16.31
N PHE A 71 -6.46 -13.41 15.32
CA PHE A 71 -7.16 -13.07 14.07
C PHE A 71 -7.42 -14.30 13.19
N ASN A 72 -6.51 -15.28 13.23
CA ASN A 72 -6.62 -16.55 12.53
C ASN A 72 -6.55 -17.69 13.54
N HIS A 73 -7.12 -18.86 13.24
CA HIS A 73 -6.84 -20.06 14.03
C HIS A 73 -5.34 -20.36 13.92
N PRO A 74 -4.56 -20.27 15.02
CA PRO A 74 -3.12 -20.37 14.94
C PRO A 74 -2.75 -21.80 14.55
N VAL A 75 -2.07 -21.95 13.41
CA VAL A 75 -1.42 -23.21 13.07
C VAL A 75 -0.39 -23.52 14.17
N PRO A 76 -0.38 -24.74 14.74
CA PRO A 76 0.66 -25.15 15.66
C PRO A 76 2.04 -24.86 15.07
N ASP A 77 2.93 -24.27 15.86
CA ASP A 77 4.30 -23.90 15.45
C ASP A 77 4.43 -22.81 14.36
N ALA A 78 3.39 -22.05 14.06
CA ALA A 78 3.52 -20.88 13.19
C ALA A 78 4.62 -19.91 13.67
N PRO A 79 5.46 -19.37 12.76
CA PRO A 79 6.59 -18.51 13.12
C PRO A 79 6.13 -17.18 13.74
N ALA A 80 4.91 -16.74 13.43
CA ALA A 80 4.26 -15.60 14.05
C ALA A 80 2.74 -15.82 14.11
N GLN A 81 2.08 -15.11 15.04
CA GLN A 81 0.63 -15.10 15.20
C GLN A 81 0.16 -13.67 15.40
N VAL A 82 -0.95 -13.29 14.76
CA VAL A 82 -1.54 -11.95 14.92
C VAL A 82 -2.75 -12.04 15.85
N TRP A 83 -2.75 -11.22 16.89
CA TRP A 83 -3.78 -11.17 17.93
C TRP A 83 -4.48 -9.82 17.92
N LEU A 84 -5.79 -9.84 18.12
CA LEU A 84 -6.53 -8.66 18.54
C LEU A 84 -6.23 -8.44 20.02
N ALA A 85 -5.75 -7.24 20.34
CA ALA A 85 -5.50 -6.83 21.70
C ALA A 85 -6.34 -5.60 22.06
N ARG A 86 -6.74 -5.52 23.32
CA ARG A 86 -7.41 -4.36 23.91
C ARG A 86 -6.41 -3.62 24.77
N GLY A 87 -6.18 -2.37 24.42
CA GLY A 87 -5.38 -1.42 25.18
C GLY A 87 -6.25 -0.40 25.90
N GLU A 88 -5.60 0.59 26.51
CA GLU A 88 -6.25 1.71 27.20
C GLU A 88 -6.91 2.67 26.20
N THR A 89 -6.24 2.95 25.07
CA THR A 89 -6.74 3.92 24.09
C THR A 89 -7.49 3.28 22.92
N GLY A 90 -7.60 1.96 22.86
CA GLY A 90 -8.41 1.29 21.85
C GLY A 90 -8.01 -0.16 21.57
N PHE A 91 -8.31 -0.60 20.35
CA PHE A 91 -7.98 -1.95 19.87
C PHE A 91 -6.74 -1.92 18.98
N TYR A 92 -5.88 -2.91 19.17
CA TYR A 92 -4.64 -3.08 18.44
C TYR A 92 -4.53 -4.46 17.82
N ALA A 93 -3.71 -4.57 16.80
CA ALA A 93 -3.22 -5.84 16.32
C ALA A 93 -1.80 -6.07 16.77
N VAL A 94 -1.57 -7.19 17.45
CA VAL A 94 -0.27 -7.57 17.99
C VAL A 94 0.24 -8.78 17.24
N LYS A 95 1.33 -8.61 16.48
CA LYS A 95 2.02 -9.72 15.82
C LYS A 95 3.07 -10.28 16.77
N LEU A 96 2.80 -11.45 17.34
CA LEU A 96 3.69 -12.17 18.26
C LEU A 96 4.55 -13.16 17.49
N PHE A 97 5.85 -13.06 17.66
CA PHE A 97 6.82 -13.93 17.00
C PHE A 97 7.20 -15.09 17.92
N LYS A 98 7.45 -16.24 17.31
CA LYS A 98 8.20 -17.30 17.98
C LYS A 98 9.60 -16.76 18.30
N PRO A 99 10.12 -16.95 19.53
CA PRO A 99 11.44 -16.46 19.88
C PRO A 99 12.50 -17.10 18.98
N TYR A 100 13.39 -16.28 18.42
CA TYR A 100 14.51 -16.75 17.62
C TYR A 100 15.66 -17.17 18.55
N ALA A 101 15.65 -18.44 18.95
CA ALA A 101 16.52 -18.96 20.00
C ALA A 101 17.99 -19.05 19.56
N ASP A 102 18.89 -19.22 20.53
CA ASP A 102 20.31 -19.51 20.25
C ASP A 102 20.46 -20.71 19.32
N ASP A 103 19.65 -21.75 19.50
CA ASP A 103 19.73 -22.97 18.69
C ASP A 103 19.27 -22.73 17.25
N ASP A 104 18.26 -21.90 17.02
CA ASP A 104 17.85 -21.46 15.68
C ASP A 104 18.99 -20.67 15.00
N ALA A 105 19.64 -19.77 15.76
CA ALA A 105 20.77 -18.98 15.28
C ALA A 105 21.98 -19.87 14.96
N LYS A 106 22.30 -20.86 15.80
CA LYS A 106 23.40 -21.83 15.57
C LYS A 106 23.11 -22.69 14.35
N ALA A 107 21.89 -23.22 14.22
CA ALA A 107 21.47 -24.02 13.07
C ALA A 107 21.58 -23.21 11.77
N GLN A 108 21.20 -21.94 11.80
CA GLN A 108 21.34 -21.05 10.65
C GLN A 108 22.81 -20.72 10.36
N ALA A 109 23.63 -20.41 11.37
CA ALA A 109 25.07 -20.17 11.23
C ALA A 109 25.81 -21.37 10.61
N ALA A 110 25.42 -22.60 10.99
CA ALA A 110 25.99 -23.82 10.46
C ALA A 110 25.84 -23.94 8.93
N ARG A 111 24.79 -23.33 8.36
CA ARG A 111 24.50 -23.32 6.91
C ARG A 111 25.23 -22.21 6.13
N LEU A 112 25.90 -21.28 6.79
CA LEU A 112 26.58 -20.14 6.18
C LEU A 112 28.04 -20.47 5.86
N SER A 113 28.60 -19.86 4.82
CA SER A 113 30.01 -20.03 4.45
C SER A 113 30.96 -19.40 5.48
N ASP A 114 32.20 -19.86 5.51
CA ASP A 114 33.24 -19.27 6.36
C ASP A 114 33.70 -17.90 5.85
N PRO A 115 34.06 -16.96 6.75
CA PRO A 115 34.04 -17.10 8.20
C PRO A 115 32.61 -17.07 8.78
N LYS A 116 32.35 -17.98 9.74
CA LYS A 116 31.05 -18.07 10.41
C LYS A 116 30.68 -16.74 11.09
N PRO A 117 29.46 -16.22 10.88
CA PRO A 117 28.99 -15.05 11.60
C PRO A 117 28.85 -15.30 13.09
N SER A 118 28.90 -14.21 13.86
CA SER A 118 28.43 -14.23 15.25
C SER A 118 26.93 -14.55 15.31
N LEU A 119 26.48 -15.16 16.41
CA LEU A 119 25.04 -15.42 16.61
C LEU A 119 24.21 -14.12 16.63
N GLN A 120 24.80 -13.01 17.09
CA GLN A 120 24.18 -11.69 17.03
C GLN A 120 23.95 -11.24 15.58
N LYS A 121 24.93 -11.45 14.70
CA LYS A 121 24.79 -11.12 13.28
C LYS A 121 23.75 -12.01 12.59
N VAL A 122 23.68 -13.30 12.94
CA VAL A 122 22.62 -14.18 12.44
C VAL A 122 21.25 -13.74 12.91
N ARG A 123 21.08 -13.40 14.19
CA ARG A 123 19.82 -12.83 14.69
C ARG A 123 19.45 -11.55 13.96
N HIS A 124 20.44 -10.69 13.74
CA HIS A 124 20.24 -9.46 13.00
C HIS A 124 19.73 -9.74 11.59
N ASP A 125 20.34 -10.65 10.83
CA ASP A 125 20.02 -10.85 9.42
C ASP A 125 18.85 -11.81 9.15
N PHE A 126 18.47 -12.66 10.11
CA PHE A 126 17.49 -13.74 9.90
C PHE A 126 16.28 -13.72 10.84
N SER A 127 16.32 -13.04 11.98
CA SER A 127 15.16 -13.01 12.89
C SER A 127 13.99 -12.25 12.26
N PRO A 128 12.82 -12.89 12.04
CA PRO A 128 11.67 -12.20 11.44
C PRO A 128 11.22 -10.98 12.24
N PHE A 129 11.29 -11.07 13.57
CA PHE A 129 11.00 -9.93 14.45
C PHE A 129 11.98 -8.78 14.23
N ALA A 130 13.29 -9.06 14.12
CA ALA A 130 14.30 -8.03 13.93
C ALA A 130 14.19 -7.38 12.54
N LEU A 131 13.94 -8.18 11.50
CA LEU A 131 13.75 -7.72 10.12
C LEU A 131 12.54 -6.77 10.03
N GLU A 132 11.39 -7.20 10.56
CA GLU A 132 10.15 -6.41 10.51
C GLU A 132 10.24 -5.14 11.37
N THR A 133 10.83 -5.24 12.57
CA THR A 133 11.02 -4.08 13.45
C THR A 133 11.90 -3.03 12.79
N ARG A 134 13.02 -3.42 12.16
CA ARG A 134 13.91 -2.47 11.46
C ARG A 134 13.21 -1.80 10.28
N ALA A 135 12.43 -2.56 9.50
CA ALA A 135 11.67 -2.01 8.39
C ALA A 135 10.67 -0.95 8.87
N TYR A 136 9.87 -1.26 9.90
CA TYR A 136 8.89 -0.31 10.43
C TYR A 136 9.53 0.88 11.17
N GLU A 137 10.64 0.70 11.87
CA GLU A 137 11.39 1.83 12.45
C GLU A 137 11.93 2.76 11.37
N ARG A 138 12.48 2.21 10.28
CA ARG A 138 12.94 2.98 9.13
C ARG A 138 11.79 3.78 8.51
N ILE A 139 10.66 3.13 8.27
CA ILE A 139 9.45 3.76 7.74
C ILE A 139 8.98 4.86 8.69
N ARG A 140 8.82 4.59 9.99
CA ARG A 140 8.35 5.56 10.98
C ARG A 140 9.21 6.82 11.03
N LYS A 141 10.55 6.67 10.98
CA LYS A 141 11.49 7.78 11.17
C LYS A 141 11.65 8.64 9.92
N PHE A 142 11.64 8.04 8.73
CA PHE A 142 12.09 8.72 7.50
C PHE A 142 11.06 8.74 6.39
N CYS A 143 9.98 7.96 6.47
CA CYS A 143 8.92 8.03 5.48
C CYS A 143 8.22 9.39 5.59
N PRO A 144 8.10 10.15 4.49
CA PRO A 144 7.33 11.38 4.47
C PRO A 144 5.92 11.14 5.00
N ALA A 145 5.38 12.08 5.79
CA ALA A 145 4.04 11.98 6.37
C ALA A 145 2.98 11.65 5.30
N SER A 146 3.21 12.17 4.09
CA SER A 146 2.37 11.98 2.93
C SER A 146 2.25 10.50 2.50
N GLN A 147 3.31 9.71 2.68
CA GLN A 147 3.42 8.31 2.27
C GLN A 147 3.27 7.31 3.42
N GLN A 148 3.17 7.77 4.67
CA GLN A 148 3.05 6.86 5.83
C GLN A 148 1.80 5.99 5.75
N SER A 149 0.75 6.47 5.09
CA SER A 149 -0.50 5.73 4.84
C SER A 149 -0.32 4.50 3.95
N PHE A 150 0.76 4.41 3.17
CA PHE A 150 1.09 3.24 2.36
C PHE A 150 1.47 2.03 3.20
N PHE A 151 1.82 2.26 4.47
CA PHE A 151 2.26 1.22 5.39
C PHE A 151 1.29 1.11 6.55
N ARG A 152 1.17 -0.11 7.09
CA ARG A 152 0.40 -0.31 8.32
C ARG A 152 1.01 0.52 9.46
N ARG A 153 0.17 1.29 10.17
CA ARG A 153 0.62 2.13 11.29
C ARG A 153 1.24 1.27 12.39
N TYR A 154 2.50 1.57 12.71
CA TYR A 154 3.33 0.92 13.72
C TYR A 154 3.35 1.75 15.01
N HIS A 155 3.10 1.11 16.14
CA HIS A 155 3.05 1.76 17.47
C HIS A 155 4.22 1.38 18.39
N GLY A 156 5.03 0.40 18.01
CA GLY A 156 6.17 -0.03 18.80
C GLY A 156 6.26 -1.54 18.97
N THR A 157 7.27 -1.94 19.73
CA THR A 157 7.51 -3.32 20.15
C THR A 157 7.05 -3.56 21.58
N ILE A 158 6.67 -4.80 21.84
CA ILE A 158 6.35 -5.30 23.18
C ILE A 158 7.09 -6.59 23.46
N GLU A 159 7.19 -6.93 24.74
CA GLU A 159 7.69 -8.22 25.18
C GLU A 159 6.69 -8.84 26.15
N ILE A 160 6.24 -10.04 25.82
CA ILE A 160 5.31 -10.79 26.66
C ILE A 160 6.13 -11.77 27.49
N PRO A 161 6.14 -11.63 28.83
CA PRO A 161 6.86 -12.54 29.70
C PRO A 161 6.27 -13.95 29.61
N ALA A 162 7.08 -14.95 29.96
CA ALA A 162 6.61 -16.32 30.08
C ALA A 162 5.56 -16.39 31.20
N SER A 163 4.32 -16.82 30.92
CA SER A 163 3.35 -17.08 31.98
C SER A 163 3.76 -18.34 32.77
N PRO A 164 3.83 -18.26 34.11
CA PRO A 164 4.11 -19.40 34.98
C PRO A 164 2.87 -20.26 35.29
N LEU A 165 1.65 -19.83 34.93
CA LEU A 165 0.41 -20.56 35.24
C LEU A 165 -0.45 -20.84 34.00
N GLY A 166 -0.70 -22.13 33.74
CA GLY A 166 -2.04 -22.62 33.37
C GLY A 166 -2.37 -22.91 31.89
N ARG A 167 -2.40 -24.21 31.56
CA ARG A 167 -3.47 -24.95 30.84
C ARG A 167 -4.00 -24.43 29.49
N SER A 168 -3.22 -23.72 28.69
CA SER A 168 -3.47 -23.57 27.25
C SER A 168 -2.23 -24.01 26.48
N SER A 169 -2.41 -24.64 25.32
CA SER A 169 -1.40 -25.37 24.51
C SER A 169 -0.21 -24.55 24.01
N VAL A 170 -0.03 -23.31 24.48
CA VAL A 170 1.07 -22.42 24.14
C VAL A 170 2.15 -22.53 25.21
N ARG A 171 3.12 -23.44 25.06
CA ARG A 171 4.34 -23.47 25.89
C ARG A 171 5.00 -22.08 25.90
N THR A 172 5.13 -21.49 27.08
CA THR A 172 5.42 -20.07 27.31
C THR A 172 6.93 -19.79 27.37
N SER A 173 7.55 -19.59 26.21
CA SER A 173 8.80 -18.81 26.13
C SER A 173 8.46 -17.31 26.04
N ARG A 174 9.33 -16.43 26.55
CA ARG A 174 9.21 -14.97 26.41
C ARG A 174 9.06 -14.61 24.94
N ARG A 175 7.96 -13.96 24.55
CA ARG A 175 7.69 -13.62 23.15
C ARG A 175 7.95 -12.15 22.88
N GLN A 176 8.44 -11.86 21.68
CA GLN A 176 8.55 -10.49 21.17
C GLN A 176 7.36 -10.22 20.26
N GLY A 177 6.83 -9.01 20.34
CA GLY A 177 5.67 -8.60 19.56
C GLY A 177 5.85 -7.23 18.94
N ILE A 178 5.15 -7.01 17.83
CA ILE A 178 5.00 -5.69 17.21
C ILE A 178 3.53 -5.29 17.27
N VAL A 179 3.27 -4.04 17.67
CA VAL A 179 1.93 -3.47 17.83
C VAL A 179 1.59 -2.58 16.65
N PHE A 180 0.42 -2.81 16.06
CA PHE A 180 -0.10 -2.09 14.91
C PHE A 180 -1.56 -1.67 15.10
N ASP A 181 -2.04 -0.75 14.26
CA ASP A 181 -3.48 -0.56 14.08
C ASP A 181 -4.15 -1.85 13.57
N VAL A 182 -5.40 -2.05 14.00
CA VAL A 182 -6.27 -3.08 13.41
C VAL A 182 -6.64 -2.66 12.00
N LEU A 183 -6.34 -3.51 11.01
CA LEU A 183 -6.83 -3.30 9.65
C LEU A 183 -8.34 -3.60 9.63
N THR A 184 -9.13 -2.66 9.13
CA THR A 184 -10.59 -2.78 9.02
C THR A 184 -11.01 -2.88 7.57
N ILE A 185 -12.02 -3.70 7.26
CA ILE A 185 -12.57 -3.83 5.91
C ILE A 185 -13.35 -2.56 5.49
N GLY A 186 -13.90 -1.82 6.45
CA GLY A 186 -14.67 -0.59 6.23
C GLY A 186 -13.82 0.61 5.80
N LEU A 187 -14.48 1.74 5.54
CA LEU A 187 -13.84 3.00 5.10
C LEU A 187 -12.81 3.55 6.10
N GLU A 188 -12.91 3.16 7.37
CA GLU A 188 -12.02 3.62 8.45
C GLU A 188 -10.54 3.34 8.18
N GLY A 189 -10.25 2.17 7.62
CA GLY A 189 -8.90 1.74 7.27
C GLY A 189 -8.42 2.26 5.91
N ARG A 190 -9.32 2.83 5.08
CA ARG A 190 -9.03 3.13 3.68
C ARG A 190 -8.46 4.54 3.52
N ARG A 191 -7.62 4.71 2.52
CA ARG A 191 -6.96 5.96 2.18
C ARG A 191 -7.02 6.16 0.67
N LEU A 192 -7.05 7.41 0.24
CA LEU A 192 -6.97 7.74 -1.17
C LEU A 192 -5.51 7.83 -1.59
N HIS A 193 -5.24 7.39 -2.81
CA HIS A 193 -3.92 7.46 -3.42
C HIS A 193 -4.01 8.28 -4.70
N SER A 194 -2.96 9.01 -5.05
CA SER A 194 -2.93 9.75 -6.31
C SER A 194 -3.02 8.81 -7.51
N ALA A 195 -3.73 9.22 -8.56
CA ALA A 195 -3.76 8.55 -9.86
C ALA A 195 -2.47 8.75 -10.67
N GLY A 196 -1.56 9.62 -10.20
CA GLY A 196 -0.30 9.93 -10.88
C GLY A 196 0.53 8.68 -11.16
N VAL A 197 0.98 8.54 -12.41
CA VAL A 197 1.82 7.40 -12.83
C VAL A 197 3.21 7.56 -12.22
N VAL A 198 3.76 6.47 -11.69
CA VAL A 198 5.15 6.44 -11.25
C VAL A 198 6.02 6.23 -12.48
N ASP A 199 6.94 7.14 -12.80
CA ASP A 199 7.69 7.13 -14.09
C ASP A 199 8.35 5.76 -14.41
N ASP A 200 8.86 5.07 -13.39
CA ASP A 200 9.50 3.75 -13.51
C ASP A 200 8.53 2.56 -13.71
N SER A 201 7.21 2.79 -13.65
CA SER A 201 6.19 1.74 -13.73
C SER A 201 5.78 1.39 -15.16
N ALA A 202 6.10 2.24 -16.15
CA ALA A 202 5.62 2.10 -17.52
C ALA A 202 5.88 0.71 -18.16
N PRO A 203 7.07 0.09 -18.03
CA PRO A 203 7.29 -1.25 -18.59
C PRO A 203 6.42 -2.33 -17.95
N HIS A 204 6.10 -2.20 -16.66
CA HIS A 204 5.26 -3.15 -15.94
C HIS A 204 3.79 -2.96 -16.28
N ALA A 205 3.35 -1.71 -16.43
CA ALA A 205 2.01 -1.38 -16.90
C ALA A 205 1.76 -1.91 -18.32
N GLU A 206 2.73 -1.75 -19.23
CA GLU A 206 2.63 -2.25 -20.60
C GLU A 206 2.54 -3.78 -20.65
N ALA A 207 3.40 -4.45 -19.90
CA ALA A 207 3.40 -5.90 -19.80
C ALA A 207 2.08 -6.42 -19.23
N LEU A 208 1.53 -5.78 -18.18
CA LEU A 208 0.22 -6.15 -17.66
C LEU A 208 -0.87 -5.95 -18.72
N ARG A 209 -0.89 -4.80 -19.40
CA ARG A 209 -1.88 -4.49 -20.45
C ARG A 209 -1.88 -5.53 -21.57
N THR A 210 -0.69 -5.97 -21.99
CA THR A 210 -0.52 -7.03 -22.99
C THR A 210 -1.11 -8.36 -22.54
N GLU A 211 -0.92 -8.74 -21.27
CA GLU A 211 -1.51 -9.96 -20.72
C GLU A 211 -3.02 -9.84 -20.53
N LEU A 212 -3.52 -8.71 -20.04
CA LEU A 212 -4.96 -8.44 -19.89
C LEU A 212 -5.70 -8.45 -21.23
N ALA A 213 -5.04 -8.10 -22.34
CA ALA A 213 -5.64 -8.17 -23.67
C ALA A 213 -5.96 -9.61 -24.12
N LYS A 214 -5.30 -10.62 -23.52
CA LYS A 214 -5.52 -12.05 -23.80
C LYS A 214 -6.61 -12.66 -22.93
N LEU A 215 -7.10 -11.93 -21.93
CA LEU A 215 -8.12 -12.40 -20.99
C LEU A 215 -9.48 -11.82 -21.36
N ASP A 216 -10.53 -12.54 -20.99
CA ASP A 216 -11.92 -12.11 -21.07
C ASP A 216 -12.25 -11.21 -19.88
N VAL A 217 -11.72 -9.99 -19.92
CA VAL A 217 -11.90 -8.96 -18.88
C VAL A 217 -12.48 -7.70 -19.51
N SER A 218 -13.45 -7.10 -18.83
CA SER A 218 -14.14 -5.89 -19.29
C SER A 218 -13.20 -4.66 -19.35
N PRO A 219 -13.55 -3.62 -20.13
CA PRO A 219 -12.77 -2.38 -20.14
C PRO A 219 -12.62 -1.74 -18.75
N PHE A 220 -13.67 -1.80 -17.93
CA PHE A 220 -13.64 -1.34 -16.55
C PHE A 220 -12.61 -2.10 -15.71
N GLU A 221 -12.63 -3.42 -15.77
CA GLU A 221 -11.67 -4.26 -15.05
C GLU A 221 -10.23 -3.97 -15.48
N LYS A 222 -9.98 -3.78 -16.78
CA LYS A 222 -8.65 -3.39 -17.27
C LYS A 222 -8.17 -2.08 -16.64
N LYS A 223 -9.02 -1.05 -16.61
CA LYS A 223 -8.71 0.23 -15.94
C LYS A 223 -8.41 0.01 -14.45
N TRP A 224 -9.21 -0.80 -13.77
CA TRP A 224 -9.04 -1.08 -12.35
C TRP A 224 -7.74 -1.85 -12.04
N TYR A 225 -7.44 -2.95 -12.75
CA TYR A 225 -6.21 -3.71 -12.55
C TYR A 225 -4.96 -2.86 -12.83
N SER A 226 -4.99 -1.99 -13.85
CA SER A 226 -3.90 -1.02 -14.07
C SER A 226 -3.76 -0.03 -12.91
N SER A 227 -4.86 0.45 -12.34
CA SER A 227 -4.84 1.31 -11.17
C SER A 227 -4.25 0.61 -9.93
N VAL A 228 -4.67 -0.65 -9.67
CA VAL A 228 -4.13 -1.46 -8.57
C VAL A 228 -2.62 -1.67 -8.73
N LEU A 229 -2.15 -1.97 -9.95
CA LEU A 229 -0.72 -2.12 -10.22
C LEU A 229 0.05 -0.85 -9.84
N ASN A 230 -0.43 0.32 -10.28
CA ASN A 230 0.24 1.59 -10.02
C ASN A 230 0.28 1.91 -8.52
N ASP A 231 -0.83 1.70 -7.81
CA ASP A 231 -0.88 1.94 -6.36
C ASP A 231 0.07 1.02 -5.61
N ARG A 232 0.06 -0.28 -5.89
CA ARG A 232 0.95 -1.26 -5.24
C ARG A 232 2.42 -0.99 -5.54
N LEU A 233 2.76 -0.63 -6.78
CA LEU A 233 4.11 -0.22 -7.16
C LEU A 233 4.55 1.03 -6.40
N ARG A 234 3.66 2.02 -6.25
CA ARG A 234 3.94 3.24 -5.48
C ARG A 234 4.24 2.92 -4.01
N MET A 235 3.42 2.09 -3.37
CA MET A 235 3.66 1.65 -1.98
C MET A 235 5.02 0.97 -1.81
N ALA A 236 5.36 0.04 -2.69
CA ALA A 236 6.65 -0.65 -2.65
C ALA A 236 7.83 0.28 -2.93
N MET A 237 7.69 1.20 -3.89
CA MET A 237 8.74 2.16 -4.22
C MET A 237 8.99 3.18 -3.10
N SER A 238 7.96 3.53 -2.33
CA SER A 238 8.15 4.31 -1.09
C SER A 238 9.00 3.57 -0.07
N ALA A 239 8.89 2.23 0.03
CA ALA A 239 9.80 1.44 0.88
C ALA A 239 11.22 1.39 0.30
N HIS A 240 11.33 1.23 -1.03
CA HIS A 240 12.61 1.20 -1.74
C HIS A 240 13.38 2.52 -1.59
N ALA A 241 12.70 3.66 -1.62
CA ALA A 241 13.29 4.97 -1.38
C ALA A 241 13.91 5.11 0.03
N LEU A 242 13.45 4.28 0.97
CA LEU A 242 13.97 4.17 2.33
C LEU A 242 14.93 2.97 2.50
N GLY A 243 15.29 2.32 1.39
CA GLY A 243 16.14 1.12 1.28
C GLY A 243 15.63 -0.07 2.06
N VAL A 244 14.31 -0.16 2.16
CA VAL A 244 13.60 -1.34 2.62
C VAL A 244 13.13 -2.11 1.40
N LEU A 245 13.64 -3.33 1.23
CA LEU A 245 13.09 -4.34 0.32
C LEU A 245 12.14 -5.21 1.12
N HIS A 246 10.91 -5.42 0.64
CA HIS A 246 9.91 -6.19 1.38
C HIS A 246 10.23 -7.69 1.43
N GLY A 247 10.78 -8.24 0.34
CA GLY A 247 11.32 -9.59 0.29
C GLY A 247 10.32 -10.75 0.17
N ASP A 248 9.02 -10.48 0.27
CA ASP A 248 7.96 -11.49 0.20
C ASP A 248 6.64 -10.88 -0.27
N ILE A 249 6.69 -10.17 -1.39
CA ILE A 249 5.47 -9.57 -1.96
C ILE A 249 4.55 -10.66 -2.51
N LYS A 250 3.35 -10.72 -1.95
CA LYS A 250 2.24 -11.62 -2.29
C LYS A 250 0.89 -10.90 -2.11
N PRO A 251 -0.24 -11.44 -2.61
CA PRO A 251 -1.51 -10.72 -2.64
C PRO A 251 -2.02 -10.24 -1.27
N ASP A 252 -1.81 -11.01 -0.21
CA ASP A 252 -2.21 -10.71 1.17
C ASP A 252 -1.37 -9.61 1.83
N CYS A 253 -0.27 -9.15 1.22
CA CYS A 253 0.53 -8.04 1.76
C CYS A 253 -0.13 -6.67 1.61
N PHE A 254 -1.16 -6.51 0.78
CA PHE A 254 -1.76 -5.20 0.47
C PHE A 254 -3.13 -4.97 1.10
N GLY A 255 -3.84 -6.03 1.46
CA GLY A 255 -5.22 -5.95 1.93
C GLY A 255 -5.60 -7.15 2.78
N LEU A 256 -6.85 -7.16 3.25
CA LEU A 256 -7.38 -8.27 4.04
C LEU A 256 -7.83 -9.43 3.13
N PRO A 257 -7.78 -10.68 3.62
CA PRO A 257 -8.34 -11.82 2.89
C PRO A 257 -9.78 -11.56 2.46
N ASN A 258 -10.12 -11.92 1.22
CA ASN A 258 -11.45 -11.73 0.60
C ASN A 258 -11.90 -10.27 0.37
N SER A 259 -11.11 -9.26 0.75
CA SER A 259 -11.31 -7.89 0.30
C SER A 259 -10.69 -7.73 -1.09
N PRO A 260 -11.42 -7.19 -2.08
CA PRO A 260 -10.84 -6.88 -3.39
C PRO A 260 -9.95 -5.63 -3.37
N HIS A 261 -9.97 -4.91 -2.25
CA HIS A 261 -9.38 -3.60 -2.15
C HIS A 261 -8.18 -3.60 -1.23
N ASP A 262 -7.16 -2.88 -1.67
CA ASP A 262 -5.96 -2.61 -0.89
C ASP A 262 -6.27 -1.65 0.27
N ILE A 263 -5.47 -1.77 1.33
CA ILE A 263 -5.55 -0.96 2.54
C ILE A 263 -4.17 -0.36 2.83
N ALA A 264 -3.16 -1.21 2.97
CA ALA A 264 -1.77 -0.82 3.22
C ALA A 264 -0.82 -2.00 2.98
N LEU A 265 0.43 -1.69 2.60
CA LEU A 265 1.51 -2.65 2.53
C LEU A 265 1.95 -3.08 3.94
N HIS A 266 1.98 -4.39 4.18
CA HIS A 266 2.32 -4.98 5.48
C HIS A 266 2.96 -6.37 5.36
N ASP A 267 3.44 -6.88 6.49
CA ASP A 267 4.20 -8.14 6.64
C ASP A 267 5.66 -8.06 6.16
N PHE A 268 6.43 -7.18 6.80
CA PHE A 268 7.88 -7.03 6.54
C PHE A 268 8.73 -8.09 7.27
N SER A 269 8.17 -9.25 7.60
CA SER A 269 8.86 -10.34 8.33
C SER A 269 10.04 -10.94 7.56
N ARG A 270 10.07 -10.74 6.24
CA ARG A 270 11.16 -11.13 5.33
C ARG A 270 11.86 -9.93 4.70
N ALA A 271 11.69 -8.73 5.26
CA ALA A 271 12.28 -7.55 4.68
C ALA A 271 13.80 -7.50 4.85
N TYR A 272 14.46 -6.82 3.93
CA TYR A 272 15.83 -6.36 4.09
C TYR A 272 15.84 -4.83 4.15
N THR A 273 16.27 -4.30 5.29
CA THR A 273 16.58 -2.87 5.44
C THR A 273 18.09 -2.70 5.24
N PHE A 274 18.49 -1.83 4.33
CA PHE A 274 19.89 -1.64 4.00
C PHE A 274 20.75 -1.26 5.22
N THR A 275 21.90 -1.91 5.34
CA THR A 275 22.97 -1.62 6.31
C THR A 275 24.31 -1.56 5.60
N ARG A 276 25.24 -0.74 6.10
CA ARG A 276 26.62 -0.69 5.58
C ARG A 276 27.38 -1.99 5.79
N GLU A 277 27.10 -2.66 6.91
CA GLU A 277 27.61 -4.00 7.13
C GLU A 277 26.99 -4.96 6.11
N ARG A 278 27.85 -5.72 5.44
CA ARG A 278 27.43 -6.73 4.46
C ARG A 278 26.55 -7.77 5.17
N PRO A 279 25.32 -8.01 4.70
CA PRO A 279 24.47 -9.04 5.28
C PRO A 279 24.90 -10.43 4.81
N TYR A 280 24.60 -11.45 5.61
CA TYR A 280 24.75 -12.86 5.21
C TYR A 280 23.56 -13.36 4.39
N ALA A 281 22.42 -12.69 4.47
CA ALA A 281 21.26 -12.95 3.66
C ALA A 281 20.47 -11.68 3.37
N MET A 282 19.78 -11.69 2.24
CA MET A 282 18.78 -10.70 1.91
C MET A 282 17.44 -11.40 1.72
N ASN A 283 16.40 -10.89 2.35
CA ASN A 283 15.04 -11.43 2.26
C ASN A 283 14.91 -12.91 2.66
N GLY A 284 15.75 -13.35 3.61
CA GLY A 284 15.86 -14.74 4.03
C GLY A 284 16.51 -15.67 2.99
N ILE A 285 17.18 -15.11 1.98
CA ILE A 285 17.90 -15.85 0.92
C ILE A 285 19.39 -15.51 1.00
N LEU A 286 20.24 -16.54 0.93
CA LEU A 286 21.71 -16.40 0.94
C LEU A 286 22.29 -15.67 -0.27
N ARG A 287 21.47 -15.44 -1.29
CA ARG A 287 21.87 -14.77 -2.52
C ARG A 287 21.68 -13.27 -2.36
N LEU A 288 22.80 -12.58 -2.14
CA LEU A 288 22.86 -11.12 -2.22
C LEU A 288 22.55 -10.67 -3.65
N ARG A 289 21.74 -9.61 -3.76
CA ARG A 289 21.33 -9.01 -5.02
C ARG A 289 21.70 -7.55 -4.96
N THR A 290 22.04 -6.96 -6.10
CA THR A 290 22.08 -5.49 -6.19
C THR A 290 20.67 -4.95 -5.93
N PHE A 291 20.58 -3.73 -5.40
CA PHE A 291 19.33 -3.05 -5.12
C PHE A 291 18.45 -3.00 -6.37
N LYS A 292 19.01 -2.59 -7.51
CA LYS A 292 18.32 -2.56 -8.81
C LYS A 292 17.69 -3.92 -9.16
N HIS A 293 18.42 -5.02 -8.98
CA HIS A 293 17.91 -6.34 -9.28
C HIS A 293 16.81 -6.77 -8.30
N ALA A 294 16.97 -6.48 -7.01
CA ALA A 294 15.96 -6.81 -6.00
C ALA A 294 14.66 -6.03 -6.18
N VAL A 295 14.74 -4.71 -6.43
CA VAL A 295 13.60 -3.85 -6.76
C VAL A 295 12.85 -4.40 -7.95
N GLU A 296 13.54 -4.75 -9.03
CA GLU A 296 12.91 -5.27 -10.23
C GLU A 296 12.24 -6.64 -10.01
N VAL A 297 12.77 -7.48 -9.11
CA VAL A 297 12.07 -8.72 -8.71
C VAL A 297 10.77 -8.41 -7.97
N GLU A 298 10.78 -7.45 -7.03
CA GLU A 298 9.55 -7.06 -6.33
C GLU A 298 8.51 -6.45 -7.27
N ARG A 299 8.94 -5.59 -8.21
CA ARG A 299 8.05 -5.02 -9.25
C ARG A 299 7.39 -6.12 -10.09
N ARG A 300 8.16 -7.15 -10.50
CA ARG A 300 7.60 -8.31 -11.22
C ARG A 300 6.62 -9.11 -10.36
N ASN A 301 6.93 -9.32 -9.08
CA ASN A 301 6.03 -10.04 -8.17
C ASN A 301 4.71 -9.28 -7.99
N ILE A 302 4.75 -7.95 -7.83
CA ILE A 302 3.55 -7.09 -7.77
C ILE A 302 2.71 -7.27 -9.03
N ARG A 303 3.33 -7.13 -10.21
CA ARG A 303 2.64 -7.34 -11.50
C ARG A 303 2.02 -8.73 -11.59
N SER A 304 2.75 -9.77 -11.18
CA SER A 304 2.24 -11.14 -11.15
C SER A 304 1.03 -11.26 -10.23
N CYS A 305 1.06 -10.65 -9.04
CA CYS A 305 -0.08 -10.66 -8.13
C CYS A 305 -1.34 -10.06 -8.77
N VAL A 306 -1.20 -8.91 -9.44
CA VAL A 306 -2.32 -8.25 -10.13
C VAL A 306 -2.83 -9.09 -11.31
N LEU A 307 -1.93 -9.73 -12.06
CA LEU A 307 -2.33 -10.62 -13.14
C LEU A 307 -3.10 -11.86 -12.63
N GLU A 308 -2.68 -12.44 -11.50
CA GLU A 308 -3.42 -13.56 -10.88
C GLU A 308 -4.80 -13.11 -10.36
N MET A 309 -4.94 -11.87 -9.90
CA MET A 309 -6.27 -11.30 -9.58
C MET A 309 -7.16 -11.25 -10.84
N ALA A 310 -6.60 -10.83 -11.98
CA ALA A 310 -7.35 -10.81 -13.24
C ALA A 310 -7.75 -12.22 -13.70
N LYS A 311 -6.82 -13.18 -13.66
CA LYS A 311 -7.09 -14.58 -14.04
C LYS A 311 -8.14 -15.25 -13.15
N SER A 312 -8.20 -14.89 -11.87
CA SER A 312 -9.20 -15.38 -10.93
C SER A 312 -10.54 -14.63 -10.98
N ALA A 313 -10.71 -13.74 -11.98
CA ALA A 313 -11.89 -12.91 -12.16
C ALA A 313 -12.25 -12.14 -10.87
N HIS A 314 -11.24 -11.64 -10.16
CA HIS A 314 -11.40 -11.18 -8.79
C HIS A 314 -12.37 -10.00 -8.67
N LEU A 315 -12.22 -8.97 -9.53
CA LEU A 315 -13.12 -7.82 -9.55
C LEU A 315 -14.51 -8.18 -10.09
N PHE A 316 -14.57 -8.99 -11.15
CA PHE A 316 -15.83 -9.50 -11.69
C PHE A 316 -16.66 -10.22 -10.62
N ASN A 317 -16.05 -11.16 -9.89
CA ASN A 317 -16.72 -11.90 -8.82
C ASN A 317 -17.13 -11.02 -7.63
N HIS A 318 -16.40 -9.93 -7.37
CA HIS A 318 -16.84 -8.92 -6.42
C HIS A 318 -18.12 -8.23 -6.89
N PHE A 319 -18.14 -7.68 -8.11
CA PHE A 319 -19.32 -6.99 -8.63
C PHE A 319 -20.51 -7.91 -8.87
N ARG A 320 -20.29 -9.16 -9.32
CA ARG A 320 -21.37 -10.15 -9.45
C ARG A 320 -22.08 -10.38 -8.11
N ARG A 321 -21.32 -10.49 -7.01
CA ARG A 321 -21.87 -10.61 -5.65
C ARG A 321 -22.56 -9.33 -5.21
N LEU A 322 -21.97 -8.17 -5.50
CA LEU A 322 -22.49 -6.87 -5.10
C LEU A 322 -23.79 -6.49 -5.84
N LEU A 323 -23.90 -6.85 -7.12
CA LEU A 323 -25.05 -6.60 -7.98
C LEU A 323 -26.13 -7.68 -7.82
N GLY A 324 -25.77 -8.90 -7.44
CA GLY A 324 -26.70 -10.04 -7.36
C GLY A 324 -27.21 -10.52 -8.72
N LEU A 325 -26.40 -10.36 -9.77
CA LEU A 325 -26.79 -10.62 -11.16
C LEU A 325 -26.20 -11.94 -11.72
N THR A 326 -26.71 -12.35 -12.88
CA THR A 326 -26.12 -13.42 -13.70
C THR A 326 -24.74 -13.02 -14.22
N GLU A 327 -24.01 -13.97 -14.82
CA GLU A 327 -22.69 -13.68 -15.38
C GLU A 327 -22.79 -12.71 -16.56
N GLU A 328 -23.74 -12.95 -17.46
CA GLU A 328 -24.00 -12.17 -18.67
C GLU A 328 -24.44 -10.74 -18.35
N ASP A 329 -25.36 -10.60 -17.39
CA ASP A 329 -25.85 -9.28 -16.96
C ASP A 329 -24.74 -8.49 -16.25
N THR A 330 -23.94 -9.15 -15.40
CA THR A 330 -22.79 -8.51 -14.74
C THR A 330 -21.80 -8.01 -15.80
N ARG A 331 -21.49 -8.82 -16.81
CA ARG A 331 -20.58 -8.44 -17.89
C ARG A 331 -21.08 -7.24 -18.68
N THR A 332 -22.40 -7.20 -18.93
CA THR A 332 -23.07 -6.08 -19.58
C THR A 332 -22.93 -4.80 -18.77
N VAL A 333 -23.20 -4.86 -17.45
CA VAL A 333 -23.06 -3.70 -16.54
C VAL A 333 -21.62 -3.20 -16.48
N LEU A 334 -20.63 -4.09 -16.33
CA LEU A 334 -19.21 -3.68 -16.26
C LEU A 334 -18.68 -3.12 -17.59
N SER A 335 -19.29 -3.50 -18.71
CA SER A 335 -18.94 -3.00 -20.05
C SER A 335 -19.76 -1.75 -20.43
N SER A 336 -20.77 -1.39 -19.65
CA SER A 336 -21.65 -0.26 -19.95
C SER A 336 -20.95 1.08 -19.74
N ALA A 337 -21.20 2.02 -20.64
CA ALA A 337 -20.72 3.38 -20.58
C ALA A 337 -21.86 4.36 -20.92
N ILE A 338 -21.96 5.46 -20.17
CA ILE A 338 -22.88 6.55 -20.48
C ILE A 338 -22.38 7.22 -21.77
N PRO A 339 -23.27 7.51 -22.74
CA PRO A 339 -22.93 8.34 -23.89
C PRO A 339 -22.40 9.70 -23.45
N ARG A 340 -21.33 10.19 -24.10
CA ARG A 340 -20.67 11.46 -23.71
C ARG A 340 -21.63 12.65 -23.59
N SER A 341 -22.67 12.70 -24.42
CA SER A 341 -23.69 13.77 -24.40
C SER A 341 -24.52 13.82 -23.13
N LEU A 342 -24.63 12.70 -22.39
CA LEU A 342 -25.41 12.60 -21.16
C LEU A 342 -24.56 12.78 -19.89
N LEU A 343 -23.23 12.79 -19.99
CA LEU A 343 -22.35 12.88 -18.83
C LEU A 343 -22.57 14.17 -18.01
N ALA A 344 -22.86 15.29 -18.67
CA ALA A 344 -23.07 16.57 -17.99
C ALA A 344 -24.30 16.57 -17.07
N THR A 345 -25.30 15.73 -17.36
CA THR A 345 -26.56 15.62 -16.60
C THR A 345 -26.60 14.39 -15.70
N GLU A 346 -25.88 13.32 -16.04
CA GLU A 346 -25.91 12.03 -15.34
C GLU A 346 -24.84 11.91 -14.24
N LEU A 347 -23.74 12.65 -14.33
CA LEU A 347 -22.69 12.59 -13.32
C LEU A 347 -23.02 13.51 -12.14
N PRO A 348 -23.06 12.99 -10.89
CA PRO A 348 -23.28 13.79 -9.70
C PRO A 348 -21.97 14.39 -9.18
N LEU A 349 -22.04 15.42 -8.35
CA LEU A 349 -20.96 15.80 -7.45
C LEU A 349 -20.81 14.72 -6.37
N ILE A 350 -19.57 14.31 -6.10
CA ILE A 350 -19.25 13.34 -5.05
C ILE A 350 -18.31 13.98 -4.06
N VAL A 351 -18.73 14.09 -2.81
CA VAL A 351 -17.92 14.67 -1.73
C VAL A 351 -17.53 13.56 -0.76
N LEU A 352 -16.22 13.44 -0.52
CA LEU A 352 -15.58 12.42 0.29
C LEU A 352 -14.92 13.10 1.48
N SER A 353 -15.40 12.81 2.69
CA SER A 353 -14.69 13.21 3.92
C SER A 353 -13.64 12.16 4.24
N VAL A 354 -12.39 12.33 3.82
CA VAL A 354 -11.35 11.31 3.99
C VAL A 354 -10.17 11.82 4.80
N GLY A 355 -9.43 10.91 5.44
CA GLY A 355 -8.13 11.26 5.99
C GLY A 355 -7.16 11.48 4.82
N MET A 356 -6.97 12.73 4.41
CA MET A 356 -5.95 13.06 3.42
C MET A 356 -4.61 13.20 4.14
N THR A 357 -3.61 12.59 3.55
CA THR A 357 -2.21 12.89 3.85
C THR A 357 -1.81 14.16 3.07
N ASP A 358 -0.82 14.91 3.58
CA ASP A 358 -0.31 16.19 3.02
C ASP A 358 0.43 15.98 1.67
N ASP A 359 -0.19 15.25 0.73
CA ASP A 359 0.37 14.88 -0.58
C ASP A 359 0.25 16.01 -1.63
N GLY A 360 -0.17 17.21 -1.20
CA GLY A 360 -0.49 18.30 -2.11
C GLY A 360 -1.72 18.00 -2.97
N PRO A 361 -1.91 18.77 -4.06
CA PRO A 361 -3.08 18.62 -4.92
C PRO A 361 -2.99 17.33 -5.76
N PHE A 362 -4.02 16.48 -5.72
CA PHE A 362 -4.08 15.26 -6.54
C PHE A 362 -5.49 14.87 -6.99
N PHE A 363 -5.55 13.98 -7.98
CA PHE A 363 -6.75 13.25 -8.38
C PHE A 363 -6.65 11.80 -7.89
N PRO A 364 -7.69 11.20 -7.25
CA PRO A 364 -7.57 9.88 -6.66
C PRO A 364 -7.53 8.76 -7.71
N SER A 365 -6.75 7.72 -7.46
CA SER A 365 -6.69 6.51 -8.29
C SER A 365 -8.03 5.76 -8.24
N LEU A 366 -8.37 5.06 -9.33
CA LEU A 366 -9.59 4.26 -9.41
C LEU A 366 -9.63 3.17 -8.32
N SER A 367 -8.52 2.48 -8.09
CA SER A 367 -8.40 1.45 -7.05
C SER A 367 -8.64 1.98 -5.63
N SER A 368 -8.18 3.19 -5.32
CA SER A 368 -8.34 3.76 -3.99
C SER A 368 -9.72 4.39 -3.76
N VAL A 369 -10.34 4.96 -4.80
CA VAL A 369 -11.66 5.61 -4.68
C VAL A 369 -12.83 4.65 -4.80
N LEU A 370 -12.68 3.52 -5.51
CA LEU A 370 -13.77 2.56 -5.73
C LEU A 370 -14.53 2.14 -4.46
N PRO A 371 -13.86 1.83 -3.33
CA PRO A 371 -14.56 1.46 -2.10
C PRO A 371 -15.49 2.54 -1.53
N PHE A 372 -15.20 3.81 -1.80
CA PHE A 372 -16.03 4.94 -1.39
C PHE A 372 -17.27 5.07 -2.28
N LEU A 373 -17.19 4.60 -3.52
CA LEU A 373 -18.31 4.61 -4.46
C LEU A 373 -19.27 3.43 -4.25
N GLU A 374 -18.87 2.39 -3.52
CA GLU A 374 -19.69 1.20 -3.29
C GLU A 374 -20.94 1.48 -2.43
N PRO A 375 -22.00 0.66 -2.56
CA PRO A 375 -23.28 0.89 -1.87
C PRO A 375 -23.17 1.04 -0.35
N ALA A 376 -22.29 0.25 0.29
CA ALA A 376 -22.08 0.31 1.73
C ALA A 376 -21.56 1.69 2.21
N SER A 377 -20.93 2.43 1.31
CA SER A 377 -20.28 3.72 1.57
C SER A 377 -21.11 4.89 1.07
N SER A 378 -21.59 4.80 -0.18
CA SER A 378 -22.29 5.88 -0.87
C SER A 378 -23.80 5.89 -0.66
N GLY A 379 -24.37 4.78 -0.17
CA GLY A 379 -25.82 4.57 -0.14
C GLY A 379 -26.47 4.45 -1.52
N ARG A 380 -25.66 4.37 -2.59
CA ARG A 380 -26.15 4.27 -3.98
C ARG A 380 -26.18 2.81 -4.46
N PRO A 381 -27.01 2.46 -5.46
CA PRO A 381 -27.02 1.11 -6.03
C PRO A 381 -25.67 0.73 -6.65
N ALA A 382 -25.34 -0.56 -6.68
CA ALA A 382 -24.05 -1.04 -7.21
C ALA A 382 -23.83 -0.69 -8.70
N ALA A 383 -24.92 -0.60 -9.49
CA ALA A 383 -24.86 -0.15 -10.87
C ALA A 383 -24.40 1.33 -11.00
N TRP A 384 -24.73 2.17 -10.01
CA TRP A 384 -24.22 3.54 -9.96
C TRP A 384 -22.70 3.56 -9.74
N THR A 385 -22.18 2.69 -8.87
CA THR A 385 -20.74 2.54 -8.63
C THR A 385 -19.99 2.24 -9.91
N THR A 386 -20.45 1.26 -10.69
CA THR A 386 -19.80 0.88 -11.96
C THR A 386 -19.85 2.01 -12.97
N THR A 387 -20.98 2.72 -13.04
CA THR A 387 -21.16 3.87 -13.92
C THR A 387 -20.19 4.99 -13.58
N VAL A 388 -20.17 5.47 -12.35
CA VAL A 388 -19.27 6.57 -11.93
C VAL A 388 -17.81 6.16 -12.10
N ALA A 389 -17.45 4.95 -11.66
CA ALA A 389 -16.08 4.48 -11.72
C ALA A 389 -15.55 4.36 -13.16
N ASN A 390 -16.41 4.03 -14.13
CA ASN A 390 -16.08 4.01 -15.55
C ASN A 390 -15.76 5.39 -16.14
N HIS A 391 -16.29 6.46 -15.53
CA HIS A 391 -16.25 7.83 -16.02
C HIS A 391 -15.43 8.78 -15.14
N LEU A 392 -14.55 8.26 -14.27
CA LEU A 392 -13.68 9.11 -13.42
C LEU A 392 -12.85 10.14 -14.22
N GLU A 393 -12.50 9.82 -15.47
CA GLU A 393 -11.82 10.75 -16.39
C GLU A 393 -12.62 12.03 -16.72
N HIS A 394 -13.92 12.02 -16.45
CA HIS A 394 -14.83 13.16 -16.64
C HIS A 394 -15.07 13.95 -15.35
N PHE A 395 -14.26 13.71 -14.32
CA PHE A 395 -14.26 14.47 -13.08
C PHE A 395 -13.00 15.32 -12.93
N VAL A 396 -13.14 16.34 -12.09
CA VAL A 396 -12.07 17.15 -11.54
C VAL A 396 -12.10 16.97 -10.03
N SER A 397 -10.93 16.73 -9.46
CA SER A 397 -10.73 16.61 -8.02
C SER A 397 -10.53 18.01 -7.43
N ALA A 398 -11.37 18.41 -6.48
CA ALA A 398 -11.19 19.61 -5.68
C ALA A 398 -10.78 19.20 -4.26
N SER A 399 -9.62 19.66 -3.83
CA SER A 399 -9.07 19.37 -2.50
C SER A 399 -8.69 20.65 -1.78
N CYS A 400 -8.92 20.68 -0.47
CA CYS A 400 -8.55 21.80 0.39
C CYS A 400 -7.33 21.41 1.24
N SER A 401 -6.27 22.20 1.18
CA SER A 401 -5.09 22.08 2.04
C SER A 401 -4.88 23.34 2.87
N GLU A 402 -4.26 23.19 4.03
CA GLU A 402 -3.87 24.33 4.85
C GLU A 402 -2.54 24.92 4.36
N VAL A 403 -2.48 26.23 4.23
CA VAL A 403 -1.25 26.94 3.90
C VAL A 403 -0.64 27.42 5.21
N LYS A 404 0.53 26.89 5.56
CA LYS A 404 1.34 27.46 6.64
C LYS A 404 1.79 28.86 6.20
N ASP A 405 1.54 29.85 7.04
CA ASP A 405 1.75 31.30 6.86
C ASP A 405 0.67 32.07 6.08
N SER A 406 -0.33 32.54 6.82
CA SER A 406 -0.86 33.88 6.58
C SER A 406 -0.15 34.84 7.54
N GLY A 407 0.62 35.81 7.03
CA GLY A 407 1.30 36.85 7.82
C GLY A 407 0.37 37.77 8.63
N VAL A 408 -0.90 37.40 8.80
CA VAL A 408 -1.95 38.11 9.55
C VAL A 408 -2.38 37.23 10.72
N ALA A 409 -2.15 37.71 11.96
CA ALA A 409 -2.35 36.95 13.19
C ALA A 409 -3.81 36.54 13.50
N SER A 410 -4.80 37.06 12.76
CA SER A 410 -6.24 36.76 12.95
C SER A 410 -6.85 35.89 11.84
N MET A 411 -6.13 35.68 10.73
CA MET A 411 -6.57 34.88 9.59
C MET A 411 -5.73 33.60 9.46
N GLY A 412 -6.30 32.56 8.84
CA GLY A 412 -5.59 31.44 8.24
C GLY A 412 -5.74 31.51 6.72
N SER A 413 -4.83 30.88 5.99
CA SER A 413 -4.94 30.72 4.54
C SER A 413 -5.20 29.25 4.21
N LYS A 414 -6.22 28.98 3.41
CA LYS A 414 -6.49 27.66 2.83
C LYS A 414 -6.29 27.72 1.33
N MET A 415 -5.71 26.68 0.77
CA MET A 415 -5.56 26.53 -0.67
C MET A 415 -6.54 25.47 -1.15
N VAL A 416 -7.41 25.87 -2.07
CA VAL A 416 -8.26 24.93 -2.81
C VAL A 416 -7.62 24.69 -4.16
N SER A 417 -7.37 23.42 -4.48
CA SER A 417 -6.77 23.03 -5.76
C SER A 417 -7.73 22.16 -6.54
N LEU A 418 -7.99 22.56 -7.78
CA LEU A 418 -8.72 21.78 -8.78
C LEU A 418 -7.73 21.03 -9.66
N VAL A 419 -7.85 19.70 -9.72
CA VAL A 419 -6.91 18.81 -10.39
C VAL A 419 -7.66 17.90 -11.35
N ALA A 420 -7.26 17.91 -12.62
CA ALA A 420 -7.80 17.02 -13.63
C ALA A 420 -7.41 15.56 -13.37
N PHE A 421 -8.12 14.62 -13.99
CA PHE A 421 -7.77 13.18 -13.98
C PHE A 421 -6.31 12.91 -14.39
N THR A 422 -5.74 13.72 -15.28
CA THR A 422 -4.34 13.64 -15.73
C THR A 422 -3.32 14.03 -14.65
N GLY A 423 -3.77 14.54 -13.50
CA GLY A 423 -2.92 15.15 -12.48
C GLY A 423 -2.57 16.61 -12.74
N THR A 424 -3.05 17.19 -13.85
CA THR A 424 -2.84 18.61 -14.17
C THR A 424 -3.64 19.48 -13.22
N VAL A 425 -2.97 20.40 -12.53
CA VAL A 425 -3.64 21.43 -11.73
C VAL A 425 -4.31 22.42 -12.68
N ILE A 426 -5.64 22.51 -12.62
CA ILE A 426 -6.45 23.41 -13.43
C ILE A 426 -6.46 24.80 -12.81
N GLU A 427 -6.68 24.88 -11.50
CA GLU A 427 -6.81 26.13 -10.77
C GLU A 427 -6.38 25.94 -9.31
N GLN A 428 -5.75 26.96 -8.72
CA GLN A 428 -5.48 27.05 -7.29
C GLN A 428 -6.00 28.37 -6.75
N LEU A 429 -6.83 28.29 -5.72
CA LEU A 429 -7.46 29.43 -5.08
C LEU A 429 -7.01 29.51 -3.63
N SER A 430 -6.40 30.64 -3.26
CA SER A 430 -6.09 30.96 -1.87
C SER A 430 -7.29 31.66 -1.23
N LEU A 431 -7.89 31.01 -0.24
CA LEU A 431 -8.99 31.52 0.55
C LEU A 431 -8.47 32.04 1.89
N LEU A 432 -8.77 33.30 2.21
CA LEU A 432 -8.54 33.87 3.53
C LEU A 432 -9.71 33.52 4.44
N CYS A 433 -9.43 32.82 5.55
CA CYS A 433 -10.47 32.34 6.46
C CYS A 433 -10.19 32.83 7.89
N PRO A 434 -11.23 33.20 8.67
CA PRO A 434 -11.06 33.51 10.09
C PRO A 434 -10.48 32.31 10.85
N ARG A 435 -9.47 32.52 11.73
CA ARG A 435 -8.83 31.43 12.50
C ARG A 435 -9.79 30.59 13.36
N GLN A 436 -10.98 31.11 13.70
CA GLN A 436 -11.98 30.35 14.43
C GLN A 436 -12.55 29.17 13.61
N LEU A 437 -12.64 29.31 12.27
CA LEU A 437 -13.05 28.23 11.36
C LEU A 437 -11.91 27.24 11.04
N THR A 438 -10.67 27.54 11.39
CA THR A 438 -9.51 26.64 11.18
C THR A 438 -9.24 25.72 12.38
N THR A 439 -10.04 25.79 13.45
CA THR A 439 -9.87 24.94 14.65
C THR A 439 -10.65 23.63 14.60
N HIS A 440 -11.11 23.20 13.43
CA HIS A 440 -11.59 21.83 13.27
C HIS A 440 -10.45 20.84 13.59
N PRO A 441 -10.71 19.79 14.39
CA PRO A 441 -9.65 18.89 14.85
C PRO A 441 -9.03 18.13 13.67
N ALA A 442 -7.87 18.60 13.22
CA ALA A 442 -6.69 17.93 12.65
C ALA A 442 -6.78 16.62 11.83
N ALA A 443 -7.94 16.09 11.39
CA ALA A 443 -7.98 14.71 10.88
C ALA A 443 -8.89 14.43 9.67
N THR A 444 -9.71 15.38 9.21
CA THR A 444 -10.64 15.14 8.09
C THR A 444 -10.48 16.21 7.02
N SER A 445 -10.02 15.78 5.85
CA SER A 445 -9.89 16.63 4.68
C SER A 445 -10.99 16.25 3.68
N THR A 446 -11.65 17.26 3.14
CA THR A 446 -12.69 17.07 2.14
C THR A 446 -12.07 16.98 0.75
N LEU A 447 -12.40 15.91 0.03
CA LEU A 447 -12.14 15.77 -1.40
C LEU A 447 -13.47 15.78 -2.13
N ALA A 448 -13.60 16.58 -3.17
CA ALA A 448 -14.77 16.56 -4.04
C ALA A 448 -14.41 16.13 -5.46
N LEU A 449 -15.17 15.21 -6.04
CA LEU A 449 -15.13 14.88 -7.45
C LEU A 449 -16.27 15.63 -8.13
N LEU A 450 -15.91 16.69 -8.83
CA LEU A 450 -16.81 17.56 -9.58
C LEU A 450 -16.83 17.14 -11.05
N PRO A 451 -17.99 16.91 -11.69
CA PRO A 451 -18.03 16.67 -13.13
C PRO A 451 -17.39 17.83 -13.90
N SER A 452 -16.44 17.53 -14.80
CA SER A 452 -15.66 18.55 -15.52
C SER A 452 -16.55 19.45 -16.38
N ALA A 453 -17.64 18.92 -16.92
CA ALA A 453 -18.65 19.66 -17.68
C ALA A 453 -19.35 20.77 -16.88
N TRP A 454 -19.31 20.72 -15.53
CA TRP A 454 -19.94 21.75 -14.70
C TRP A 454 -19.07 23.01 -14.61
N LEU A 455 -17.75 22.90 -14.82
CA LEU A 455 -16.80 24.00 -14.66
C LEU A 455 -17.06 25.18 -15.61
N GLU A 456 -17.64 24.94 -16.78
CA GLU A 456 -17.94 26.01 -17.75
C GLU A 456 -18.88 27.08 -17.20
N ASN A 457 -19.75 26.71 -16.24
CA ASN A 457 -20.81 27.58 -15.72
C ASN A 457 -20.82 27.61 -14.18
N LEU A 458 -19.78 27.10 -13.53
CA LEU A 458 -19.66 27.08 -12.07
C LEU A 458 -18.73 28.19 -11.62
N ASP A 459 -19.18 29.02 -10.68
CA ASP A 459 -18.28 29.93 -9.98
C ASP A 459 -17.39 29.11 -9.03
N THR A 460 -16.15 28.87 -9.45
CA THR A 460 -15.18 28.04 -8.72
C THR A 460 -14.78 28.65 -7.38
N ARG A 461 -14.90 29.97 -7.21
CA ARG A 461 -14.63 30.65 -5.93
C ARG A 461 -15.74 30.40 -4.93
N ILE A 462 -16.99 30.58 -5.34
CA ILE A 462 -18.15 30.28 -4.48
C ILE A 462 -18.17 28.78 -4.15
N PHE A 463 -17.89 27.91 -5.12
CA PHE A 463 -17.78 26.47 -4.89
C PHE A 463 -16.71 26.12 -3.86
N SER A 464 -15.51 26.71 -3.98
CA SER A 464 -14.41 26.52 -3.04
C SER A 464 -14.77 26.98 -1.63
N TRP A 465 -15.48 28.12 -1.51
CA TRP A 465 -16.04 28.58 -0.24
C TRP A 465 -17.09 27.62 0.32
N ALA A 466 -17.98 27.11 -0.51
CA ALA A 466 -19.01 26.17 -0.10
C ALA A 466 -18.42 24.85 0.42
N LEU A 467 -17.42 24.29 -0.27
CA LEU A 467 -16.68 23.10 0.18
C LEU A 467 -16.05 23.28 1.57
N PHE A 468 -15.66 24.51 1.90
CA PHE A 468 -14.99 24.82 3.15
C PHE A 468 -15.95 25.18 4.29
N CYS A 469 -16.96 26.01 4.01
CA CYS A 469 -17.82 26.60 5.04
C CYS A 469 -19.14 25.87 5.25
N CYS A 470 -19.60 25.09 4.27
CA CYS A 470 -20.87 24.42 4.43
C CYS A 470 -20.68 23.15 5.24
N SER A 471 -21.24 23.10 6.46
CA SER A 471 -21.30 21.87 7.28
C SER A 471 -21.95 20.70 6.56
N SER A 472 -22.79 21.00 5.56
CA SER A 472 -23.41 20.00 4.70
C SER A 472 -22.38 19.37 3.74
N LEU A 473 -21.36 20.11 3.30
CA LEU A 473 -20.30 19.63 2.41
C LEU A 473 -19.07 19.14 3.21
N SER A 474 -18.80 19.73 4.37
CA SER A 474 -17.83 19.25 5.36
C SER A 474 -18.49 18.23 6.28
N GLY A 475 -18.90 17.08 5.74
CA GLY A 475 -19.54 16.03 6.53
C GLY A 475 -18.62 15.48 7.63
N ASP A 476 -19.21 14.79 8.61
CA ASP A 476 -18.45 14.07 9.64
C ASP A 476 -17.41 13.13 9.00
N ALA A 477 -16.38 12.78 9.76
CA ALA A 477 -15.29 11.93 9.28
C ALA A 477 -15.83 10.70 8.52
N ARG A 478 -15.34 10.48 7.29
CA ARG A 478 -15.52 9.22 6.52
C ARG A 478 -16.94 8.99 5.98
N GLN A 479 -17.65 10.07 5.66
CA GLN A 479 -18.89 10.03 4.89
C GLN A 479 -18.67 10.27 3.39
N VAL A 480 -19.56 9.69 2.58
CA VAL A 480 -19.67 9.93 1.14
C VAL A 480 -21.01 10.60 0.89
N ARG A 481 -20.98 11.80 0.30
CA ARG A 481 -22.17 12.54 -0.10
C ARG A 481 -22.22 12.64 -1.62
N VAL A 482 -23.39 12.38 -2.19
CA VAL A 482 -23.62 12.42 -3.63
C VAL A 482 -24.73 13.41 -3.91
N MET A 483 -24.42 14.45 -4.67
CA MET A 483 -25.33 15.58 -4.93
C MET A 483 -25.53 15.78 -6.43
N ASP A 484 -26.74 16.16 -6.81
CA ASP A 484 -26.99 16.69 -8.14
C ASP A 484 -26.61 18.19 -8.24
N ARG A 485 -26.73 18.74 -9.46
CA ARG A 485 -26.33 20.12 -9.76
C ARG A 485 -27.22 21.15 -9.06
N GLU A 486 -28.52 20.90 -8.94
CA GLU A 486 -29.47 21.80 -8.29
C GLU A 486 -29.22 21.85 -6.78
N GLN A 487 -28.95 20.70 -6.18
CA GLN A 487 -28.54 20.60 -4.78
C GLN A 487 -27.25 21.37 -4.52
N LEU A 488 -26.24 21.26 -5.41
CA LEU A 488 -25.01 22.04 -5.29
C LEU A 488 -25.29 23.55 -5.35
N TYR A 489 -26.05 24.02 -6.33
CA TYR A 489 -26.38 25.45 -6.43
C TYR A 489 -27.17 25.95 -5.22
N ALA A 490 -28.07 25.14 -4.66
CA ALA A 490 -28.79 25.47 -3.45
C ALA A 490 -27.85 25.63 -2.24
N GLU A 491 -26.86 24.75 -2.08
CA GLU A 491 -25.85 24.88 -1.02
C GLU A 491 -24.93 26.10 -1.25
N MET A 492 -24.47 26.33 -2.49
CA MET A 492 -23.66 27.51 -2.83
C MET A 492 -24.39 28.82 -2.53
N LYS A 493 -25.70 28.88 -2.83
CA LYS A 493 -26.54 30.04 -2.54
C LYS A 493 -26.77 30.27 -1.05
N ARG A 494 -26.67 29.24 -0.20
CA ARG A 494 -26.72 29.41 1.26
C ARG A 494 -25.41 29.93 1.84
N CYS A 495 -24.29 29.64 1.19
CA CYS A 495 -22.96 30.10 1.60
C CYS A 495 -22.66 31.54 1.19
N HIS A 496 -23.19 31.95 0.04
CA HIS A 496 -23.18 33.35 -0.42
C HIS A 496 -24.20 34.18 0.36
#